data_AF-A0A970BLR3-F1
#
_entry.id   AF-A0A970BLR3-F1
#
_cell.length_a   1.000
_cell.length_b   1.000
_cell.length_c   1.000
_cell.angle_alpha   90.00
_cell.angle_beta   90.00
_cell.angle_gamma   90.00
#
_symmetry.space_group_name_H-M   'P 1'
#
loop_
_entity.id
_entity.type
_entity.pdbx_description
1 polymer ?
#
loop_
_entity_poly.entity_id
_entity_poly.type
_entity_poly.pdbx_seq_one_letter_code
_entity_poly.pdbx_strand_id
1 'polypeptide(L)'
;MVKLLKKRDSLSRGARREIDKSKLNFTETEYKTMAENLFEAMTGIGTDVDSIYTTLSRLKSQADWFKLIDVYGVREHSQSSYMGFWSFTGNLVESLNNELSSSEKARVSSILASIGVVF
;
A
#
# COMPACT_ATOMS: atom_id res chain seq x y z
N MET A 1 -7.93 -1.92 20.39
CA MET A 1 -7.28 -2.89 19.48
C MET A 1 -8.27 -3.52 18.47
N VAL A 2 -9.21 -4.38 18.89
CA VAL A 2 -10.04 -5.21 17.97
C VAL A 2 -10.92 -4.41 16.99
N LYS A 3 -11.54 -3.30 17.43
CA LYS A 3 -12.38 -2.47 16.55
C LYS A 3 -11.57 -1.81 15.41
N LEU A 4 -10.32 -1.45 15.68
CA LEU A 4 -9.45 -0.78 14.70
C LEU A 4 -9.00 -1.75 13.62
N LEU A 5 -8.52 -2.95 14.01
CA LEU A 5 -8.16 -4.01 13.06
C LEU A 5 -9.34 -4.41 12.16
N LYS A 6 -10.56 -4.52 12.72
CA LYS A 6 -11.78 -4.78 11.94
C LYS A 6 -12.07 -3.68 10.92
N LYS A 7 -11.82 -2.41 11.26
CA LYS A 7 -11.98 -1.27 10.34
C LYS A 7 -10.95 -1.31 9.20
N ARG A 8 -9.68 -1.58 9.52
CA ARG A 8 -8.60 -1.69 8.51
C ARG A 8 -8.86 -2.80 7.51
N ASP A 9 -9.27 -3.95 8.03
CA ASP A 9 -9.67 -5.11 7.24
C ASP A 9 -10.93 -4.80 6.40
N SER A 10 -11.89 -4.02 6.92
CA SER A 10 -13.05 -3.60 6.13
C SER A 10 -12.69 -2.73 4.91
N LEU A 11 -11.63 -1.91 5.00
CA LEU A 11 -11.14 -1.12 3.86
C LEU A 11 -10.50 -2.03 2.79
N SER A 12 -9.68 -3.00 3.20
CA SER A 12 -9.12 -4.01 2.29
C SER A 12 -10.22 -4.87 1.65
N ARG A 13 -11.28 -5.23 2.41
CA ARG A 13 -12.47 -5.92 1.87
C ARG A 13 -13.32 -5.02 0.97
N GLY A 14 -13.34 -3.71 1.20
CA GLY A 14 -13.97 -2.73 0.31
C GLY A 14 -13.30 -2.76 -1.06
N ALA A 15 -11.97 -2.67 -1.09
CA ALA A 15 -11.19 -2.81 -2.32
C ALA A 15 -11.52 -4.13 -3.07
N ARG A 16 -11.63 -5.27 -2.36
CA ARG A 16 -12.01 -6.56 -2.99
C ARG A 16 -13.30 -6.51 -3.80
N ARG A 17 -14.29 -5.70 -3.39
CA ARG A 17 -15.59 -5.60 -4.10
C ARG A 17 -15.48 -4.86 -5.43
N GLU A 18 -14.44 -4.03 -5.57
CA GLU A 18 -14.16 -3.23 -6.76
C GLU A 18 -13.23 -3.96 -7.75
N ILE A 19 -12.73 -5.16 -7.42
CA ILE A 19 -11.81 -5.90 -8.29
C ILE A 19 -12.58 -6.53 -9.45
N ASP A 20 -12.60 -5.82 -10.57
CA ASP A 20 -12.89 -6.40 -11.88
C ASP A 20 -11.71 -7.27 -12.34
N LYS A 21 -11.82 -8.59 -12.16
CA LYS A 21 -10.77 -9.56 -12.50
C LYS A 21 -10.35 -9.51 -13.97
N SER A 22 -11.23 -9.07 -14.88
CA SER A 22 -10.90 -8.96 -16.31
C SER A 22 -9.94 -7.82 -16.63
N LYS A 23 -9.76 -6.88 -15.68
CA LYS A 23 -8.88 -5.71 -15.80
C LYS A 23 -7.58 -5.85 -15.01
N LEU A 24 -7.30 -7.04 -14.46
CA LEU A 24 -6.04 -7.32 -13.79
C LEU A 24 -4.92 -7.55 -14.82
N ASN A 25 -3.80 -6.87 -14.62
CA ASN A 25 -2.67 -6.90 -15.56
C ASN A 25 -1.49 -7.76 -15.09
N PHE A 26 -1.58 -8.32 -13.88
CA PHE A 26 -0.51 -9.06 -13.23
C PHE A 26 -1.03 -10.36 -12.63
N THR A 27 -0.13 -11.32 -12.46
CA THR A 27 -0.36 -12.56 -11.74
C THR A 27 -0.45 -12.33 -10.23
N GLU A 28 -1.03 -13.29 -9.51
CA GLU A 28 -1.08 -13.28 -8.05
C GLU A 28 0.32 -13.14 -7.42
N THR A 29 1.33 -13.83 -7.97
CA THR A 29 2.71 -13.77 -7.50
C THR A 29 3.31 -12.37 -7.68
N GLU A 30 3.06 -11.73 -8.83
CA GLU A 30 3.54 -10.36 -9.07
C GLU A 30 2.91 -9.36 -8.11
N TYR A 31 1.62 -9.48 -7.79
CA TYR A 31 0.99 -8.65 -6.75
C TYR A 31 1.61 -8.87 -5.38
N LYS A 32 1.94 -10.11 -5.01
CA LYS A 32 2.63 -10.41 -3.75
C LYS A 32 4.01 -9.77 -3.71
N THR A 33 4.79 -9.90 -4.78
CA THR A 33 6.09 -9.23 -4.88
C THR A 33 5.96 -7.70 -4.78
N MET A 34 4.99 -7.10 -5.47
CA MET A 34 4.74 -5.65 -5.34
C MET A 34 4.35 -5.25 -3.91
N ALA A 35 3.54 -6.07 -3.23
CA ALA A 35 3.15 -5.82 -1.84
C ALA A 35 4.33 -5.94 -0.87
N GLU A 36 5.21 -6.93 -1.05
CA GLU A 36 6.43 -7.06 -0.25
C GLU A 36 7.38 -5.88 -0.48
N ASN A 37 7.64 -5.50 -1.73
CA ASN A 37 8.48 -4.35 -2.06
C ASN A 37 7.97 -3.06 -1.40
N LEU A 38 6.65 -2.84 -1.41
CA LEU A 38 6.04 -1.69 -0.75
C LEU A 38 6.17 -1.77 0.78
N PHE A 39 6.04 -2.95 1.37
CA PHE A 39 6.21 -3.12 2.80
C PHE A 39 7.66 -2.87 3.23
N GLU A 40 8.63 -3.45 2.52
CA GLU A 40 10.06 -3.25 2.76
C GLU A 40 10.47 -1.79 2.61
N ALA A 41 9.94 -1.09 1.59
CA ALA A 41 10.20 0.33 1.38
C ALA A 41 9.64 1.25 2.49
N MET A 42 8.71 0.75 3.31
CA MET A 42 7.98 1.49 4.33
C MET A 42 8.26 0.99 5.76
N THR A 43 9.16 0.01 5.95
CA THR A 43 9.43 -0.55 7.28
C THR A 43 10.90 -0.39 7.62
N GLY A 44 11.20 -0.21 8.91
CA GLY A 44 12.56 0.09 9.36
C GLY A 44 12.89 1.58 9.30
N ILE A 45 14.19 1.90 9.24
CA ILE A 45 14.68 3.28 9.35
C ILE A 45 14.56 3.99 7.99
N GLY A 46 13.77 5.06 7.97
CA GLY A 46 13.51 5.84 6.75
C GLY A 46 12.50 5.18 5.82
N THR A 47 12.20 5.87 4.72
CA THR A 47 11.25 5.42 3.71
C THR A 47 11.96 5.44 2.36
N ASP A 48 11.95 4.32 1.63
CA ASP A 48 12.43 4.25 0.25
C ASP A 48 11.33 4.69 -0.72
N VAL A 49 11.22 6.00 -0.86
CA VAL A 49 10.16 6.65 -1.63
C VAL A 49 10.27 6.33 -3.13
N ASP A 50 11.49 6.14 -3.65
CA ASP A 50 11.70 5.80 -5.06
C ASP A 50 11.22 4.38 -5.38
N SER A 51 11.42 3.43 -4.46
CA SER A 51 10.84 2.07 -4.57
C SER A 51 9.32 2.09 -4.54
N ILE A 52 8.71 2.97 -3.73
CA ILE A 52 7.25 3.17 -3.71
C ILE A 52 6.77 3.68 -5.07
N TYR A 53 7.36 4.76 -5.59
CA TYR A 53 6.95 5.32 -6.88
C TYR A 53 7.15 4.33 -8.02
N THR A 54 8.29 3.65 -8.05
CA THR A 54 8.59 2.66 -9.08
C THR A 54 7.59 1.51 -9.03
N THR A 55 7.24 1.02 -7.84
CA THR A 55 6.26 -0.07 -7.70
C THR A 55 4.85 0.36 -8.12
N LEU A 56 4.38 1.53 -7.67
CA LEU A 56 3.04 2.03 -7.99
C LEU A 56 2.88 2.41 -9.46
N SER A 57 3.93 2.91 -10.11
CA SER A 57 3.91 3.26 -11.53
C SER A 57 3.77 2.06 -12.48
N ARG A 58 3.96 0.84 -11.98
CA ARG A 58 3.73 -0.39 -12.76
C ARG A 58 2.24 -0.67 -12.96
N LEU A 59 1.39 -0.24 -12.04
CA LEU A 59 -0.04 -0.52 -12.10
C LEU A 59 -0.65 0.10 -13.35
N LYS A 60 -1.60 -0.60 -13.99
CA LYS A 60 -2.18 -0.19 -15.27
C LYS A 60 -3.67 0.10 -15.17
N SER A 61 -4.32 -0.31 -14.09
CA SER A 61 -5.76 -0.13 -13.91
C SER A 61 -6.14 0.07 -12.43
N GLN A 62 -7.33 0.64 -12.19
CA GLN A 62 -7.92 0.69 -10.84
C GLN A 62 -8.04 -0.71 -10.21
N ALA A 63 -8.32 -1.74 -11.02
CA ALA A 63 -8.42 -3.11 -10.53
C ALA A 63 -7.07 -3.62 -9.99
N ASP A 64 -5.95 -3.25 -10.62
CA ASP A 64 -4.61 -3.59 -10.13
C ASP A 64 -4.34 -2.94 -8.76
N TRP A 65 -4.72 -1.67 -8.58
CA TRP A 65 -4.62 -0.97 -7.30
C TRP A 65 -5.42 -1.65 -6.19
N PHE A 66 -6.69 -1.98 -6.45
CA PHE A 66 -7.52 -2.66 -5.47
C PHE A 66 -7.03 -4.06 -5.14
N LYS A 67 -6.52 -4.79 -6.15
CA LYS A 67 -5.89 -6.10 -5.94
C LYS A 67 -4.60 -5.99 -5.14
N LEU A 68 -3.81 -4.94 -5.35
CA LEU A 68 -2.61 -4.69 -4.56
C LEU A 68 -2.93 -4.36 -3.10
N ILE A 69 -3.92 -3.51 -2.82
CA ILE A 69 -4.40 -3.25 -1.45
C ILE A 69 -4.85 -4.55 -0.77
N ASP A 70 -5.59 -5.38 -1.50
CA ASP A 70 -6.06 -6.68 -1.02
C ASP A 70 -4.90 -7.60 -0.62
N VAL A 71 -3.94 -7.79 -1.52
CA VAL A 71 -2.78 -8.68 -1.31
C VAL A 71 -1.84 -8.15 -0.23
N TYR A 72 -1.69 -6.82 -0.13
CA TYR A 72 -0.91 -6.20 0.93
C TYR A 72 -1.48 -6.51 2.31
N GLY A 73 -2.80 -6.49 2.46
CA GLY A 73 -3.49 -6.80 3.71
C GLY A 73 -3.26 -5.73 4.78
N VAL A 74 -3.14 -6.17 6.04
CA VAL A 74 -2.79 -5.32 7.19
C VAL A 74 -1.46 -5.81 7.75
N ARG A 75 -0.47 -4.93 7.87
CA ARG A 75 0.90 -5.26 8.28
C ARG A 75 1.36 -4.38 9.44
N GLU A 76 2.27 -4.91 10.24
CA GLU A 76 2.97 -4.14 11.28
C GLU A 76 4.30 -3.63 10.74
N HIS A 77 4.44 -2.31 10.71
CA HIS A 77 5.67 -1.57 10.48
C HIS A 77 6.31 -1.32 11.83
N SER A 78 7.57 -1.69 12.00
CA SER A 78 8.28 -1.45 13.25
C SER A 78 9.73 -1.11 12.97
N GLN A 79 10.29 -0.24 13.82
CA GLN A 79 11.72 -0.03 13.91
C GLN A 79 12.25 -0.77 15.15
N SER A 80 12.94 -1.89 14.92
CA SER A 80 13.76 -2.59 15.91
C SER A 80 15.21 -2.54 15.38
N SER A 81 16.24 -2.09 16.08
CA SER A 81 16.46 -1.91 17.52
C SER A 81 17.69 -1.00 17.73
N TYR A 82 17.50 0.23 18.25
CA TYR A 82 18.53 0.95 19.03
C TYR A 82 17.98 2.21 19.76
N MET A 83 16.85 2.82 19.34
CA MET A 83 16.51 4.21 19.75
C MET A 83 15.04 4.49 20.15
N GLY A 84 14.27 3.49 20.55
CA GLY A 84 12.92 3.72 21.12
C GLY A 84 11.77 3.46 20.15
N PHE A 85 10.71 2.93 20.73
CA PHE A 85 9.64 2.17 20.10
C PHE A 85 8.73 3.01 19.21
N TRP A 86 8.95 2.96 17.90
CA TRP A 86 7.91 3.34 16.92
C TRP A 86 7.42 2.09 16.21
N SER A 87 6.12 1.82 16.34
CA SER A 87 5.42 0.83 15.54
C SER A 87 4.10 1.39 15.05
N PHE A 88 3.75 0.97 13.84
CA PHE A 88 2.51 1.32 13.18
C PHE A 88 1.93 0.04 12.58
N THR A 89 0.62 -0.14 12.66
CA THR A 89 -0.05 -1.27 11.99
C THR A 89 -1.09 -0.69 11.06
N GLY A 90 -1.08 -1.05 9.78
CA GLY A 90 -1.97 -0.48 8.79
C GLY A 90 -2.10 -1.32 7.53
N ASN A 91 -3.13 -1.03 6.74
CA ASN A 91 -3.16 -1.48 5.35
C ASN A 91 -2.35 -0.55 4.44
N LEU A 92 -2.20 -0.89 3.16
CA LEU A 92 -1.36 -0.13 2.22
C LEU A 92 -1.67 1.38 2.20
N VAL A 93 -2.95 1.75 2.19
CA VAL A 93 -3.36 3.17 2.16
C VAL A 93 -2.98 3.89 3.45
N GLU A 94 -3.17 3.22 4.59
CA GLU A 94 -2.79 3.79 5.88
C GLU A 94 -1.26 3.88 6.03
N SER A 95 -0.51 2.87 5.55
CA SER A 95 0.95 2.85 5.54
C SER A 95 1.51 3.98 4.68
N LEU A 96 1.04 4.15 3.44
CA LEU A 96 1.44 5.28 2.60
C LEU A 96 1.09 6.63 3.23
N ASN A 97 -0.04 6.73 3.94
CA ASN A 97 -0.42 7.94 4.65
C ASN A 97 0.44 8.24 5.87
N ASN A 98 1.00 7.22 6.50
CA ASN A 98 1.81 7.34 7.68
C ASN A 98 3.27 7.65 7.36
N GLU A 99 3.80 7.06 6.28
CA GLU A 99 5.19 7.19 5.86
C GLU A 99 5.48 8.44 5.03
N LEU A 100 4.55 8.83 4.15
CA LEU A 100 4.83 9.87 3.16
C LEU A 100 4.50 11.28 3.67
N SER A 101 5.36 12.24 3.33
CA SER A 101 5.09 13.67 3.45
C SER A 101 4.00 14.14 2.48
N SER A 102 3.49 15.36 2.66
CA SER A 102 2.46 15.94 1.78
C SER A 102 2.88 16.00 0.31
N SER A 103 4.15 16.34 0.02
CA SER A 103 4.67 16.38 -1.36
C SER A 103 4.76 14.99 -1.99
N GLU A 104 5.11 13.98 -1.20
CA GLU A 104 5.23 12.60 -1.69
C GLU A 104 3.86 11.97 -1.91
N LYS A 105 2.89 12.25 -1.04
CA LYS A 105 1.48 11.88 -1.26
C LYS A 105 0.93 12.51 -2.53
N ALA A 106 1.25 13.78 -2.82
CA ALA A 106 0.85 14.42 -4.06
C ALA A 106 1.42 13.70 -5.28
N ARG A 107 2.66 13.20 -5.20
CA ARG A 107 3.27 12.40 -6.28
C ARG A 107 2.62 11.02 -6.42
N VAL A 108 2.34 10.32 -5.32
CA VAL A 108 1.54 9.08 -5.35
C VAL A 108 0.17 9.32 -5.96
N SER A 109 -0.52 10.39 -5.57
CA SER A 109 -1.82 10.78 -6.10
C SER A 109 -1.75 11.02 -7.61
N SER A 110 -0.71 11.68 -8.11
CA SER A 110 -0.49 11.85 -9.55
C SER A 110 -0.27 10.52 -10.30
N ILE A 111 0.47 9.57 -9.71
CA ILE A 111 0.70 8.24 -10.30
C ILE A 111 -0.63 7.49 -10.39
N LEU A 112 -1.36 7.43 -9.28
CA LEU A 112 -2.63 6.71 -9.18
C LEU A 112 -3.75 7.35 -10.02
N ALA A 113 -3.76 8.67 -10.15
CA ALA A 113 -4.70 9.38 -11.02
C ALA A 113 -4.55 8.98 -12.50
N SER A 114 -3.34 8.62 -12.94
CA SER A 114 -3.09 8.17 -14.32
C SER A 114 -3.84 6.87 -14.68
N ILE A 115 -4.18 6.06 -13.67
CA ILE A 115 -4.98 4.84 -13.81
C ILE A 115 -6.41 5.01 -13.28
N GLY A 116 -6.83 6.25 -13.00
CA GLY A 116 -8.18 6.61 -12.54
C GLY A 116 -8.46 6.37 -11.07
N VAL A 117 -7.42 6.21 -10.23
CA VAL A 117 -7.56 6.07 -8.78
C VAL A 117 -7.39 7.43 -8.10
N VAL A 118 -8.28 7.74 -7.14
CA VAL A 118 -8.13 8.90 -6.25
C VAL A 118 -7.50 8.44 -4.94
N PHE A 119 -6.39 9.06 -4.56
CA PHE A 119 -5.61 8.79 -3.35
C PHE A 119 -5.52 10.04 -2.48
#